data_AF-A0A9P4PER0-F1
#
_entry.id   AF-A0A9P4PER0-F1
#
_cell.length_a   1.000
_cell.length_b   1.000
_cell.length_c   1.000
_cell.angle_alpha   90.00
_cell.angle_beta   90.00
_cell.angle_gamma   90.00
#
_symmetry.space_group_name_H-M   'P 1'
#
loop_
_entity.id
_entity.type
_entity.pdbx_description
1 polymer ?
#
loop_
_entity_poly.entity_id
_entity_poly.type
_entity_poly.pdbx_seq_one_letter_code
_entity_poly.pdbx_strand_id
1 'polypeptide(L)'
;MQALRRTAATAARQGRTAVPRQQRRYAHDEHHHAHSEPVNESMGLGFWIPIGAIPVFSGLYFVSQSDPDAPSILTRLINKYTEATERYAETNALHVSMIERAGSDRVLFVKSRPQEHVNMRFPEIMNQGSPYNVPAGQVNNMEKVIEKFKKDAYEDNERKLQALRDDNIKSEQPWERFPAPGPENQRWPSKGVGSV
;
A
#
# COMPACT_ATOMS: atom_id res chain seq x y z
N MET A 1 14.84 4.11 -6.67
CA MET A 1 13.72 3.48 -7.42
C MET A 1 14.18 2.95 -8.78
N GLN A 2 14.94 1.84 -8.86
CA GLN A 2 15.52 1.37 -10.14
C GLN A 2 15.56 -0.17 -10.33
N ALA A 3 14.87 -0.96 -9.50
CA ALA A 3 14.92 -2.43 -9.59
C ALA A 3 13.77 -3.07 -10.39
N LEU A 4 12.69 -2.35 -10.68
CA LEU A 4 11.44 -2.91 -11.25
C LEU A 4 11.36 -2.96 -12.79
N ARG A 5 12.42 -2.56 -13.52
CA ARG A 5 12.36 -2.39 -14.99
C ARG A 5 13.05 -3.48 -15.82
N ARG A 6 13.61 -4.53 -15.20
CA ARG A 6 14.44 -5.52 -15.93
C ARG A 6 13.71 -6.79 -16.40
N THR A 7 12.49 -7.05 -15.94
CA THR A 7 11.77 -8.32 -16.22
C THR A 7 10.87 -8.30 -17.46
N ALA A 8 10.56 -7.13 -18.03
CA ALA A 8 9.66 -7.04 -19.20
C ALA A 8 10.36 -7.22 -20.57
N ALA A 9 11.69 -7.09 -20.64
CA ALA A 9 12.41 -7.04 -21.91
C ALA A 9 12.85 -8.40 -22.48
N THR A 10 12.73 -9.50 -21.72
CA THR A 10 13.19 -10.83 -22.13
C THR A 10 12.12 -11.70 -22.77
N ALA A 11 10.84 -11.32 -22.72
CA ALA A 11 9.73 -12.10 -23.28
C ALA A 11 9.50 -11.89 -24.80
N ALA A 12 10.19 -10.92 -25.44
CA ALA A 12 9.91 -10.50 -26.81
C ALA A 12 10.74 -11.21 -27.91
N ARG A 13 11.48 -12.28 -27.61
CA ARG A 13 12.44 -12.90 -28.55
C ARG A 13 12.11 -14.32 -29.04
N GLN A 14 10.90 -14.83 -28.80
CA GLN A 14 10.50 -16.13 -29.33
C GLN A 14 9.29 -16.00 -30.26
N GLY A 15 9.53 -16.14 -31.56
CA GLY A 15 8.45 -16.17 -32.55
C GLY A 15 8.87 -15.86 -33.97
N ARG A 16 9.95 -16.47 -34.48
CA ARG A 16 10.15 -16.56 -35.94
C ARG A 16 9.64 -17.93 -36.39
N THR A 17 8.46 -17.95 -36.98
CA THR A 17 7.87 -19.10 -37.64
C THR A 17 8.72 -19.44 -38.87
N ALA A 18 9.39 -20.60 -38.85
CA ALA A 18 10.08 -21.11 -40.03
C ALA A 18 9.03 -21.65 -41.01
N VAL A 19 8.96 -21.06 -42.20
CA VAL A 19 8.12 -21.53 -43.31
C VAL A 19 8.63 -22.91 -43.77
N PRO A 20 7.77 -23.95 -43.90
CA PRO A 20 8.22 -25.26 -44.36
C PRO A 20 8.65 -25.19 -45.82
N ARG A 21 9.93 -25.48 -46.06
CA ARG A 21 10.51 -25.55 -47.40
C ARG A 21 10.14 -26.90 -48.02
N GLN A 22 9.33 -26.88 -49.08
CA GLN A 22 8.89 -28.05 -49.83
C GLN A 22 10.10 -28.81 -50.42
N GLN A 23 10.33 -30.04 -49.97
CA GLN A 23 11.37 -30.92 -50.51
C GLN A 23 10.97 -31.41 -51.90
N ARG A 24 11.84 -31.17 -52.88
CA ARG A 24 11.69 -31.66 -54.25
C ARG A 24 11.84 -33.19 -54.26
N ARG A 25 10.91 -33.87 -54.93
CA ARG A 25 11.00 -35.29 -55.25
C ARG A 25 12.17 -35.53 -56.21
N TYR A 26 13.06 -36.44 -55.85
CA TYR A 26 13.89 -37.17 -56.81
C TYR A 26 13.36 -38.60 -56.85
N ALA A 27 12.75 -38.95 -57.98
CA ALA A 27 12.53 -40.32 -58.34
C ALA A 27 13.85 -40.83 -58.93
N HIS A 28 14.49 -41.81 -58.29
CA HIS A 28 15.36 -42.75 -58.98
C HIS A 28 15.16 -44.14 -58.40
N ASP A 29 14.97 -45.03 -59.36
CA ASP A 29 14.85 -46.47 -59.33
C ASP A 29 16.16 -47.13 -58.85
N GLU A 30 16.04 -48.37 -58.37
CA GLU A 30 17.03 -49.48 -58.45
C GLU A 30 17.19 -50.30 -57.16
N HIS A 31 16.91 -51.60 -57.36
CA HIS A 31 16.98 -52.69 -56.42
C HIS A 31 18.42 -53.04 -56.01
N HIS A 32 18.74 -53.03 -54.71
CA HIS A 32 19.86 -53.81 -54.18
C HIS A 32 19.55 -54.41 -52.81
N HIS A 33 19.47 -55.74 -52.77
CA HIS A 33 19.48 -56.56 -51.57
C HIS A 33 20.88 -56.51 -50.95
N ALA A 34 21.03 -55.82 -49.82
CA ALA A 34 22.20 -55.91 -48.96
C ALA A 34 21.73 -56.04 -47.51
N HIS A 35 22.20 -57.10 -46.84
CA HIS A 35 21.84 -57.43 -45.47
C HIS A 35 22.16 -56.28 -44.52
N SER A 36 21.12 -55.67 -43.95
CA SER A 36 21.25 -54.67 -42.90
C SER A 36 21.63 -55.36 -41.59
N GLU A 37 22.79 -54.98 -41.07
CA GLU A 37 23.12 -55.02 -39.64
C GLU A 37 21.88 -54.64 -38.80
N PRO A 38 21.60 -55.28 -37.64
CA PRO A 38 20.41 -54.97 -36.85
C PRO A 38 20.54 -53.53 -36.33
N VAL A 39 19.97 -52.59 -37.07
CA VAL A 39 19.83 -51.21 -36.64
C VAL A 39 18.88 -51.25 -35.45
N ASN A 40 19.40 -50.92 -34.28
CA ASN A 40 18.63 -50.69 -33.07
C ASN A 40 17.74 -49.46 -33.30
N GLU A 41 16.59 -49.64 -33.95
CA GLU A 41 15.59 -48.59 -34.10
C GLU A 41 15.02 -48.30 -32.71
N SER A 42 15.43 -47.17 -32.12
CA SER A 42 14.87 -46.73 -30.85
C SER A 42 13.35 -46.57 -31.01
N MET A 43 12.58 -47.21 -30.12
CA MET A 43 11.12 -47.14 -30.13
C MET A 43 10.68 -45.68 -30.26
N GLY A 44 10.03 -45.34 -31.38
CA GLY A 44 9.67 -43.96 -31.72
C GLY A 44 8.69 -43.35 -30.72
N LEU A 45 8.48 -42.03 -30.82
CA LEU A 45 7.55 -41.29 -29.95
C LEU A 45 6.16 -41.94 -29.86
N GLY A 46 5.69 -42.56 -30.94
CA GLY A 46 4.40 -43.27 -30.98
C GLY A 46 4.27 -44.44 -29.99
N PHE A 47 5.38 -45.03 -29.52
CA PHE A 47 5.38 -46.09 -28.50
C PHE A 47 5.32 -45.52 -27.08
N TRP A 48 6.03 -44.42 -26.83
CA TRP A 48 6.09 -43.78 -25.51
C TRP A 48 4.83 -42.96 -25.19
N ILE A 49 4.17 -42.38 -26.19
CA ILE A 49 2.91 -41.64 -26.03
C ILE A 49 1.82 -42.47 -25.32
N PRO A 50 1.44 -43.68 -25.78
CA PRO A 50 0.41 -44.46 -25.11
C PRO A 50 0.82 -44.92 -23.71
N ILE A 51 2.10 -45.26 -23.51
CA ILE A 51 2.63 -45.66 -22.20
C ILE A 51 2.52 -44.51 -21.19
N GLY A 52 2.76 -43.28 -21.60
CA GLY A 52 2.53 -42.10 -20.77
C GLY A 52 1.05 -41.73 -20.63
N ALA A 53 0.27 -41.92 -21.69
CA ALA A 53 -1.15 -41.56 -21.72
C ALA A 53 -1.99 -42.42 -20.77
N ILE A 54 -1.76 -43.75 -20.72
CA ILE A 54 -2.54 -44.67 -19.88
C ILE A 54 -2.56 -44.27 -18.39
N PRO A 55 -1.42 -44.05 -17.71
CA PRO A 55 -1.42 -43.64 -16.31
C PRO A 55 -1.98 -42.22 -16.12
N VAL A 56 -1.77 -41.31 -17.08
CA VAL A 56 -2.31 -39.95 -17.02
C VAL A 56 -3.84 -39.96 -17.10
N PHE A 57 -4.42 -40.68 -18.07
CA PHE A 57 -5.86 -40.80 -18.21
C PHE A 57 -6.50 -41.58 -17.06
N SER A 58 -5.83 -42.61 -16.55
CA SER A 58 -6.28 -43.33 -15.36
C SER A 58 -6.28 -42.42 -14.12
N GLY A 59 -5.22 -41.66 -13.90
CA GLY A 59 -5.15 -40.67 -12.82
C GLY A 59 -6.23 -39.58 -12.95
N LEU A 60 -6.48 -39.10 -14.17
CA LEU A 60 -7.53 -38.13 -14.43
C LEU A 60 -8.93 -38.72 -14.15
N TYR A 61 -9.16 -39.98 -14.49
CA TYR A 61 -10.42 -40.68 -14.18
C TYR A 61 -10.67 -40.76 -12.68
N PHE A 62 -9.65 -41.17 -11.89
CA PHE A 62 -9.76 -41.21 -10.43
C PHE A 62 -9.97 -39.83 -9.80
N VAL A 63 -9.32 -38.79 -10.33
CA VAL A 63 -9.49 -37.41 -9.86
C VAL A 63 -10.85 -36.82 -10.26
N SER A 64 -11.40 -37.25 -11.39
CA SER A 64 -12.70 -36.82 -11.91
C SER A 64 -13.89 -37.52 -11.26
N GLN A 65 -13.68 -38.68 -10.62
CA GLN A 65 -14.76 -39.42 -9.99
C GLN A 65 -15.33 -38.62 -8.80
N SER A 66 -16.63 -38.39 -8.81
CA SER A 66 -17.36 -37.75 -7.71
C SER A 66 -18.14 -38.81 -6.94
N ASP A 67 -18.03 -38.78 -5.62
CA ASP A 67 -18.92 -39.55 -4.75
C ASP A 67 -20.32 -38.89 -4.68
N PRO A 68 -21.38 -39.65 -4.39
CA PRO A 68 -22.74 -39.10 -4.27
C PRO A 68 -22.86 -37.98 -3.22
N ASP A 69 -22.08 -38.09 -2.15
CA ASP A 69 -22.12 -37.18 -1.00
C ASP A 69 -21.08 -36.05 -1.08
N ALA A 70 -20.17 -36.06 -2.06
CA ALA A 70 -19.04 -35.13 -2.04
C ALA A 70 -18.55 -34.72 -3.44
N PRO A 71 -18.33 -33.40 -3.70
CA PRO A 71 -17.89 -32.92 -5.00
C PRO A 71 -16.49 -33.45 -5.35
N SER A 72 -16.20 -33.56 -6.65
CA SER A 72 -14.90 -34.02 -7.15
C SER A 72 -13.74 -33.16 -6.62
N ILE A 73 -12.55 -33.74 -6.57
CA ILE A 73 -11.35 -33.06 -6.05
C ILE A 73 -11.05 -31.78 -6.84
N LEU A 74 -11.26 -31.82 -8.17
CA LEU A 74 -11.08 -30.65 -9.04
C LEU A 74 -12.07 -29.54 -8.69
N THR A 75 -13.35 -29.88 -8.50
CA THR A 75 -14.38 -28.90 -8.12
C THR A 75 -14.06 -28.28 -6.76
N ARG A 76 -13.61 -29.07 -5.77
CA ARG A 76 -13.18 -28.51 -4.47
C ARG A 76 -12.00 -27.56 -4.60
N LEU A 77 -11.03 -27.91 -5.43
CA LEU A 77 -9.87 -27.06 -5.65
C LEU A 77 -10.26 -25.74 -6.30
N ILE A 78 -11.10 -25.79 -7.34
CA ILE A 78 -11.64 -24.61 -8.02
C ILE A 78 -12.40 -23.75 -7.00
N ASN A 79 -13.34 -24.33 -6.25
CA ASN A 79 -14.15 -23.61 -5.26
C ASN A 79 -13.28 -22.94 -4.18
N LYS A 80 -12.21 -23.59 -3.74
CA LYS A 80 -11.28 -23.01 -2.75
C LYS A 80 -10.58 -21.76 -3.30
N TYR A 81 -10.17 -21.78 -4.57
CA TYR A 81 -9.53 -20.63 -5.19
C TYR A 81 -10.54 -19.51 -5.49
N THR A 82 -11.73 -19.83 -5.99
CA THR A 82 -12.77 -18.82 -6.26
C THR A 82 -13.21 -18.12 -4.98
N GLU A 83 -13.45 -18.87 -3.91
CA GLU A 83 -13.83 -18.31 -2.60
C GLU A 83 -12.73 -17.39 -2.04
N ALA A 84 -11.45 -17.76 -2.21
CA ALA A 84 -10.35 -16.89 -1.81
C ALA A 84 -10.33 -15.59 -2.64
N THR A 85 -10.54 -15.66 -3.96
CA THR A 85 -10.58 -14.47 -4.82
C THR A 85 -11.75 -13.56 -4.51
N GLU A 86 -12.92 -14.12 -4.18
CA GLU A 86 -14.12 -13.37 -3.80
C GLU A 86 -13.88 -12.60 -2.49
N ARG A 87 -13.30 -13.24 -1.47
CA ARG A 87 -12.93 -12.56 -0.20
C ARG A 87 -11.96 -11.40 -0.43
N TYR A 88 -10.96 -11.57 -1.30
CA TYR A 88 -10.05 -10.48 -1.64
C TYR A 88 -10.75 -9.36 -2.41
N ALA A 89 -11.70 -9.68 -3.27
CA ALA A 89 -12.50 -8.67 -3.98
C ALA A 89 -13.39 -7.88 -3.00
N GLU A 90 -14.06 -8.54 -2.06
CA GLU A 90 -14.89 -7.91 -1.02
C GLU A 90 -14.09 -6.96 -0.13
N THR A 91 -12.93 -7.41 0.36
CA THR A 91 -12.05 -6.57 1.21
C THR A 91 -11.51 -5.36 0.44
N ASN A 92 -11.14 -5.54 -0.83
CA ASN A 92 -10.73 -4.44 -1.68
C ASN A 92 -11.87 -3.45 -1.95
N ALA A 93 -13.09 -3.93 -2.18
CA ALA A 93 -14.26 -3.09 -2.37
C ALA A 93 -14.58 -2.25 -1.11
N LEU A 94 -14.49 -2.85 0.07
CA LEU A 94 -14.62 -2.13 1.34
C LEU A 94 -13.54 -1.04 1.47
N HIS A 95 -12.29 -1.34 1.15
CA HIS A 95 -11.21 -0.36 1.21
C HIS A 95 -11.41 0.82 0.25
N VAL A 96 -11.84 0.54 -0.98
CA VAL A 96 -12.15 1.57 -1.98
C VAL A 96 -13.30 2.46 -1.50
N SER A 97 -14.41 1.88 -1.02
CA SER A 97 -15.54 2.67 -0.51
C SER A 97 -15.17 3.54 0.70
N MET A 98 -14.30 3.05 1.59
CA MET A 98 -13.79 3.85 2.71
C MET A 98 -12.94 5.03 2.23
N ILE A 99 -12.07 4.82 1.24
CA ILE A 99 -11.25 5.89 0.65
C ILE A 99 -12.14 6.93 -0.04
N GLU A 100 -13.14 6.50 -0.81
CA GLU A 100 -14.07 7.42 -1.48
C GLU A 100 -14.83 8.29 -0.47
N ARG A 101 -15.33 7.66 0.61
CA ARG A 101 -16.00 8.39 1.69
C ARG A 101 -15.05 9.35 2.39
N ALA A 102 -13.85 8.91 2.75
CA ALA A 102 -12.83 9.78 3.35
C ALA A 102 -12.43 10.94 2.43
N GLY A 103 -12.36 10.70 1.11
CA GLY A 103 -12.13 11.72 0.10
C GLY A 103 -13.25 12.76 0.08
N SER A 104 -14.51 12.31 0.07
CA SER A 104 -15.68 13.21 0.12
C SER A 104 -15.71 14.07 1.39
N ASP A 105 -15.40 13.48 2.54
CA ASP A 105 -15.41 14.14 3.84
C ASP A 105 -14.26 15.15 3.97
N ARG A 106 -13.07 14.78 3.47
CA ARG A 106 -11.94 15.71 3.37
C ARG A 106 -12.29 16.96 2.56
N VAL A 107 -13.05 16.82 1.47
CA VAL A 107 -13.48 17.99 0.67
C VAL A 107 -14.38 18.92 1.50
N LEU A 108 -15.23 18.39 2.37
CA LEU A 108 -16.05 19.20 3.29
C LEU A 108 -15.17 19.99 4.26
N PHE A 109 -14.16 19.35 4.86
CA PHE A 109 -13.27 20.03 5.82
C PHE A 109 -12.29 21.01 5.18
N VAL A 110 -11.84 20.76 3.95
CA VAL A 110 -10.94 21.68 3.24
C VAL A 110 -11.70 22.93 2.77
N LYS A 111 -13.00 22.79 2.43
CA LYS A 111 -13.82 23.92 1.96
C LYS A 111 -14.58 24.63 3.08
N SER A 112 -14.72 24.03 4.25
CA SER A 112 -15.36 24.70 5.39
C SER A 112 -14.49 25.85 5.87
N ARG A 113 -15.14 26.93 6.34
CA ARG A 113 -14.42 28.02 6.97
C ARG A 113 -13.75 27.46 8.24
N PRO A 114 -12.44 27.69 8.45
CA PRO A 114 -11.79 27.33 9.70
C PRO A 114 -12.62 27.91 10.85
N GLN A 115 -13.01 27.06 11.80
CA GLN A 115 -13.65 27.57 13.02
C GLN A 115 -12.64 28.47 13.72
N GLU A 116 -13.03 29.69 14.03
CA GLU A 116 -12.21 30.65 14.77
C GLU A 116 -12.14 30.16 16.23
N HIS A 117 -11.28 29.16 16.47
CA HIS A 117 -11.08 28.62 17.79
C HIS A 117 -9.98 29.42 18.50
N VAL A 118 -10.29 29.82 19.72
CA VAL A 118 -9.29 30.39 20.62
C VAL A 118 -8.37 29.25 21.06
N ASN A 119 -7.05 29.39 20.86
CA ASN A 119 -6.07 28.39 21.31
C ASN A 119 -5.98 28.37 22.84
N MET A 120 -6.84 27.56 23.46
CA MET A 120 -6.81 27.27 24.89
C MET A 120 -6.27 25.86 25.11
N ARG A 121 -5.40 25.69 26.11
CA ARG A 121 -4.78 24.39 26.43
C ARG A 121 -5.79 23.36 26.97
N PHE A 122 -6.84 23.83 27.66
CA PHE A 122 -7.91 23.00 28.22
C PHE A 122 -9.27 23.70 28.10
N PRO A 123 -9.93 23.66 26.92
CA PRO A 123 -11.22 24.32 26.73
C PRO A 123 -12.35 23.71 27.57
N GLU A 124 -12.22 22.44 27.94
CA GLU A 124 -13.23 21.67 28.67
C GLU A 124 -13.52 22.20 30.08
N ILE A 125 -12.53 22.85 30.73
CA ILE A 125 -12.70 23.45 32.07
C ILE A 125 -13.79 24.53 32.05
N MET A 126 -13.96 25.22 30.93
CA MET A 126 -14.94 26.30 30.80
C MET A 126 -16.38 25.78 30.73
N ASN A 127 -16.58 24.49 30.43
CA ASN A 127 -17.90 23.85 30.36
C ASN A 127 -18.12 22.85 31.51
N GLN A 128 -17.33 22.92 32.58
CA GLN A 128 -17.53 22.07 33.76
C GLN A 128 -18.67 22.64 34.61
N GLY A 129 -19.84 22.02 34.49
CA GLY A 129 -21.03 22.33 35.26
C GLY A 129 -22.16 21.34 35.01
N SER A 130 -23.08 21.21 35.95
CA SER A 130 -24.31 20.45 35.73
C SER A 130 -25.18 21.19 34.70
N PRO A 131 -25.65 20.54 33.62
CA PRO A 131 -26.61 21.15 32.68
C PRO A 131 -27.94 21.53 33.34
N TYR A 132 -28.24 20.98 34.52
CA TYR A 132 -29.49 21.18 35.23
C TYR A 132 -29.30 22.05 36.48
N ASN A 133 -30.32 22.88 36.77
CA ASN A 133 -30.45 23.68 37.98
C ASN A 133 -29.37 24.77 38.17
N VAL A 134 -28.98 25.44 37.08
CA VAL A 134 -28.05 26.59 37.12
C VAL A 134 -28.88 27.89 37.20
N PRO A 135 -28.75 28.70 38.26
CA PRO A 135 -29.39 30.01 38.34
C PRO A 135 -28.93 30.90 37.19
N ALA A 136 -29.86 31.69 36.64
CA ALA A 136 -29.58 32.59 35.52
C ALA A 136 -28.43 33.55 35.87
N GLY A 137 -27.43 33.65 34.98
CA GLY A 137 -26.25 34.49 35.17
C GLY A 137 -25.05 33.83 35.87
N GLN A 138 -25.14 32.56 36.30
CA GLN A 138 -23.99 31.81 36.83
C GLN A 138 -23.03 31.31 35.74
N VAL A 139 -23.42 31.37 34.47
CA VAL A 139 -22.49 31.07 33.36
C VAL A 139 -21.44 32.18 33.29
N ASN A 140 -20.16 31.80 33.33
CA ASN A 140 -19.05 32.74 33.26
C ASN A 140 -19.15 33.60 32.00
N ASN A 141 -19.02 34.92 32.13
CA ASN A 141 -18.92 35.84 31.00
C ASN A 141 -17.60 35.54 30.25
N MET A 142 -17.72 35.02 29.02
CA MET A 142 -16.58 34.58 28.22
C MET A 142 -15.99 35.69 27.35
N GLU A 143 -16.64 36.84 27.23
CA GLU A 143 -16.22 37.92 26.32
C GLU A 143 -14.80 38.41 26.64
N LYS A 144 -14.49 38.67 27.91
CA LYS A 144 -13.13 39.11 28.33
C LYS A 144 -12.04 38.08 28.06
N VAL A 145 -12.36 36.80 28.22
CA VAL A 145 -11.42 35.70 27.98
C VAL A 145 -11.13 35.61 26.48
N ILE A 146 -12.18 35.69 25.66
CA ILE A 146 -12.07 35.71 24.19
C ILE A 146 -11.23 36.91 23.74
N GLU A 147 -11.50 38.11 24.26
CA GLU A 147 -10.75 39.33 23.94
C GLU A 147 -9.26 39.19 24.28
N LYS A 148 -8.93 38.68 25.48
CA LYS A 148 -7.54 38.43 25.90
C LYS A 148 -6.83 37.54 24.90
N PHE A 149 -7.40 36.37 24.59
CA PHE A 149 -6.72 35.44 23.70
C PHE A 149 -6.67 35.90 22.25
N LYS A 150 -7.66 36.67 21.78
CA LYS A 150 -7.58 37.33 20.47
C LYS A 150 -6.41 38.29 20.43
N LYS A 151 -6.23 39.10 21.48
CA LYS A 151 -5.09 40.00 21.62
C LYS A 151 -3.76 39.23 21.64
N ASP A 152 -3.63 38.22 22.49
CA ASP A 152 -2.42 37.38 22.57
C ASP A 152 -2.08 36.75 21.19
N ALA A 153 -3.09 36.29 20.46
CA ALA A 153 -2.90 35.71 19.12
C ALA A 153 -2.47 36.74 18.06
N TYR A 154 -3.01 37.96 18.12
CA TYR A 154 -2.57 39.05 17.23
C TYR A 154 -1.14 39.47 17.53
N GLU A 155 -0.78 39.63 18.81
CA GLU A 155 0.59 39.94 19.25
C GLU A 155 1.60 38.87 18.81
N ASP A 156 1.25 37.58 18.96
CA ASP A 156 2.08 36.48 18.49
C ASP A 156 2.24 36.45 16.96
N ASN A 157 1.18 36.78 16.21
CA ASN A 157 1.24 36.86 14.76
C ASN A 157 2.10 38.05 14.29
N GLU A 158 1.97 39.20 14.94
CA GLU A 158 2.82 40.36 14.69
C GLU A 158 4.28 40.06 15.01
N ARG A 159 4.56 39.40 16.14
CA ARG A 159 5.91 38.95 16.49
C ARG A 159 6.50 38.00 15.47
N LYS A 160 5.70 37.05 14.96
CA LYS A 160 6.14 36.15 13.87
C LYS A 160 6.39 36.93 12.59
N LEU A 161 5.53 37.87 12.22
CA LEU A 161 5.71 38.72 11.04
C LEU A 161 6.96 39.61 11.15
N GLN A 162 7.25 40.16 12.33
CA GLN A 162 8.49 40.90 12.59
C GLN A 162 9.70 39.98 12.46
N ALA A 163 9.67 38.80 13.08
CA ALA A 163 10.75 37.82 12.95
C ALA A 163 10.97 37.37 11.49
N LEU A 164 9.91 37.27 10.68
CA LEU A 164 10.01 37.02 9.23
C LEU A 164 10.63 38.19 8.47
N ARG A 165 10.33 39.44 8.86
CA ARG A 165 10.92 40.65 8.25
C ARG A 165 12.39 40.83 8.61
N ASP A 166 12.75 40.46 9.83
CA ASP A 166 14.11 40.55 10.36
C ASP A 166 14.97 39.32 10.01
N ASP A 167 14.46 38.40 9.16
CA ASP A 167 15.04 37.09 8.83
C ASP A 167 15.51 36.29 10.07
N ASN A 168 14.87 36.54 11.22
CA ASN A 168 15.20 35.91 12.51
C ASN A 168 14.21 34.80 12.84
N ILE A 169 14.07 33.86 11.91
CA ILE A 169 13.14 32.74 12.05
C ILE A 169 13.82 31.63 12.87
N LYS A 170 13.23 31.27 14.02
CA LYS A 170 13.78 30.24 14.91
C LYS A 170 14.05 28.88 14.24
N SER A 171 13.31 28.54 13.19
CA SER A 171 13.50 27.29 12.44
C SER A 171 14.68 27.32 11.47
N GLU A 172 15.15 28.51 11.09
CA GLU A 172 16.25 28.71 10.15
C GLU A 172 17.57 29.03 10.86
N GLN A 173 17.48 29.48 12.11
CA GLN A 173 18.62 29.62 13.00
C GLN A 173 19.37 28.28 13.12
N PRO A 174 20.70 28.25 12.94
CA PRO A 174 21.48 27.05 13.21
C PRO A 174 21.28 26.63 14.66
N TRP A 175 21.14 25.34 14.90
CA TRP A 175 20.98 24.82 16.25
C TRP A 175 22.20 25.22 17.09
N GLU A 176 21.99 25.98 18.16
CA GLU A 176 23.05 26.29 19.11
C GLU A 176 23.43 24.99 19.82
N ARG A 177 24.67 24.52 19.59
CA ARG A 177 25.24 23.42 20.37
C ARG A 177 25.32 23.90 21.81
N PHE A 178 24.60 23.24 22.73
CA PHE A 178 24.77 23.48 24.16
C PHE A 178 26.27 23.54 24.49
N PRO A 179 26.76 24.57 25.19
CA PRO A 179 28.15 24.62 25.58
C PRO A 179 28.46 23.33 26.33
N ALA A 180 29.53 22.64 25.92
CA ALA A 180 30.02 21.46 26.64
C ALA A 180 30.13 21.82 28.13
N PRO A 181 29.79 20.91 29.06
CA PRO A 181 29.97 21.19 30.48
C PRO A 181 31.42 21.65 30.68
N GLY A 182 31.58 22.93 31.02
CA GLY A 182 32.88 23.46 31.37
C GLY A 182 33.41 22.71 32.60
N PRO A 183 34.73 22.75 32.84
CA PRO A 183 35.30 22.17 34.05
C PRO A 183 34.50 22.64 35.28
N GLU A 184 34.28 21.70 36.19
CA GLU A 184 33.34 21.60 37.33
C GLU A 184 33.17 22.83 38.28
N ASN A 185 33.78 23.97 37.95
CA ASN A 185 34.05 25.07 38.87
C ASN A 185 33.35 26.39 38.48
N GLN A 186 32.62 26.43 37.36
CA GLN A 186 31.83 27.62 36.98
C GLN A 186 30.34 27.37 37.20
N ARG A 187 29.87 27.91 38.33
CA ARG A 187 28.45 28.03 38.68
C ARG A 187 27.75 28.75 37.52
N TRP A 188 26.77 28.08 36.91
CA TRP A 188 25.93 28.64 35.85
C TRP A 188 25.40 30.03 36.26
N PRO A 189 25.43 31.04 35.38
CA PRO A 189 24.70 32.27 35.65
C PRO A 189 23.22 31.90 35.70
N SER A 190 22.58 32.15 36.85
CA SER A 190 21.15 32.00 37.03
C SER A 190 20.45 32.87 35.98
N LYS A 191 19.92 32.24 34.92
CA LYS A 191 18.99 32.92 34.03
C LYS A 191 17.84 33.40 34.91
N GLY A 192 17.70 34.72 35.01
CA GLY A 192 16.64 35.37 35.77
C GLY A 192 15.30 34.77 35.35
N VAL A 193 14.62 34.19 36.34
CA VAL A 193 13.22 33.84 36.24
C VAL A 193 12.49 35.15 35.98
N GLY A 194 12.00 35.32 34.75
CA GLY A 194 11.09 36.41 34.42
C GLY A 194 9.88 36.32 35.33
N SER A 195 9.58 37.43 36.02
CA SER A 195 8.39 37.57 36.85
C SER A 195 7.14 37.31 36.01
N VAL A 196 6.29 36.43 36.53
CA VAL A 196 4.89 36.24 36.14
C VAL A 196 4.10 37.52 36.38
#